data_AF-A0A8B9RWC6-F1
#
_entry.id   AF-A0A8B9RWC6-F1
#
_cell.length_a   1.000
_cell.length_b   1.000
_cell.length_c   1.000
_cell.angle_alpha   90.00
_cell.angle_beta   90.00
_cell.angle_gamma   90.00
#
_symmetry.space_group_name_H-M   'P 1'
#
loop_
_entity.id
_entity.type
_entity.pdbx_description
1 polymer ?
#
loop_
_entity_poly.entity_id
_entity_poly.type
_entity_poly.pdbx_seq_one_letter_code
_entity_poly.pdbx_strand_id
1 'polypeptide(L)'
;NKAAEKVSCPRAEKIYPDICTISLVAVGDMNKHVDKLLFWDDVYGFDMSCMKKAVIPEAVVEVLDPNTLISTASVIKSYYCPLVEIACLVRR
;
A
#
# COMPACT_ATOMS: atom_id res chain seq x y z
N ASN A 1 11.63 -16.03 50.10
CA ASN A 1 13.02 -15.65 49.72
C ASN A 1 13.60 -16.61 48.69
N LYS A 2 13.23 -16.44 47.43
CA LYS A 2 14.13 -16.56 46.28
C LYS A 2 13.35 -16.04 45.08
N ALA A 3 13.97 -15.07 44.42
CA ALA A 3 13.38 -14.26 43.38
C ALA A 3 12.91 -15.14 42.22
N ALA A 4 11.69 -14.91 41.77
CA ALA A 4 11.35 -15.16 40.38
C ALA A 4 12.28 -14.26 39.57
N GLU A 5 13.31 -14.88 39.01
CA GLU A 5 14.20 -14.25 38.04
C GLU A 5 13.30 -13.81 36.88
N LYS A 6 12.95 -12.52 36.89
CA LYS A 6 12.44 -11.84 35.71
C LYS A 6 13.50 -12.07 34.65
N VAL A 7 13.20 -12.94 33.70
CA VAL A 7 13.91 -12.95 32.41
C VAL A 7 13.60 -11.61 31.76
N SER A 8 14.35 -10.58 32.17
CA SER A 8 14.35 -9.28 31.51
C SER A 8 14.98 -9.54 30.15
N CYS A 9 14.16 -9.57 29.11
CA CYS A 9 14.60 -9.69 27.72
C CYS A 9 15.81 -8.79 27.48
N PRO A 10 16.89 -9.30 26.86
CA PRO A 10 18.13 -8.56 26.68
C PRO A 10 17.84 -7.31 25.84
N ARG A 11 17.83 -6.14 26.48
CA ARG A 11 17.65 -4.80 25.91
C ARG A 11 16.69 -4.78 24.71
N ALA A 12 15.39 -4.90 24.97
CA ALA A 12 14.37 -4.61 23.96
C ALA A 12 14.47 -3.12 23.57
N GLU A 13 15.19 -2.82 22.49
CA GLU A 13 15.17 -1.51 21.86
C GLU A 13 13.73 -1.19 21.49
N LYS A 14 13.24 -0.05 21.97
CA LYS A 14 11.87 0.36 21.71
C LYS A 14 11.76 0.81 20.27
N ILE A 15 11.03 0.05 19.47
CA ILE A 15 10.73 0.40 18.08
C ILE A 15 9.46 1.26 18.09
N TYR A 16 9.56 2.47 17.54
CA TYR A 16 8.42 3.36 17.37
C TYR A 16 8.41 3.90 15.94
N PRO A 17 7.28 3.84 15.24
CA PRO A 17 6.04 3.13 15.60
C PRO A 17 6.23 1.60 15.61
N ASP A 18 5.58 0.90 16.53
CA ASP A 18 5.62 -0.57 16.68
C ASP A 18 4.53 -1.29 15.87
N ILE A 19 3.50 -0.56 15.43
CA ILE A 19 2.38 -1.09 14.63
C ILE A 19 2.24 -0.30 13.35
N CYS A 20 2.16 -1.01 12.23
CA CYS A 20 1.89 -0.45 10.90
C CYS A 20 0.72 -1.18 10.25
N THR A 21 -0.21 -0.44 9.63
CA THR A 21 -1.37 -1.02 8.94
C THR A 21 -1.45 -0.49 7.51
N ILE A 22 -1.68 -1.40 6.56
CA ILE A 22 -1.95 -1.10 5.16
C ILE A 22 -3.44 -1.28 4.91
N SER A 23 -4.08 -0.23 4.40
CA SER A 23 -5.49 -0.21 4.06
C SER A 23 -5.69 0.03 2.57
N LEU A 24 -6.78 -0.52 2.02
CA LEU A 24 -7.20 -0.34 0.65
C LEU A 24 -8.57 0.31 0.59
N VAL A 25 -8.74 1.19 -0.39
CA VAL A 25 -9.99 1.88 -0.70
C VAL A 25 -10.17 1.91 -2.21
N ALA A 26 -11.42 1.83 -2.67
CA ALA A 26 -11.74 1.99 -4.08
C ALA A 26 -11.89 3.48 -4.43
N VAL A 27 -11.32 3.86 -5.58
CA VAL A 27 -11.30 5.23 -6.08
C VAL A 27 -11.98 5.24 -7.44
N GLY A 28 -12.93 6.16 -7.62
CA GLY A 28 -13.66 6.38 -8.87
C GLY A 28 -13.41 7.78 -9.41
N ASP A 29 -12.20 8.05 -9.90
CA ASP A 29 -11.84 9.34 -10.50
C ASP A 29 -11.76 9.22 -12.03
N MET A 30 -12.79 9.73 -12.70
CA MET A 30 -12.89 9.65 -14.16
C MET A 30 -11.87 10.54 -14.86
N ASN A 31 -11.48 11.68 -14.27
CA ASN A 31 -10.46 12.55 -14.87
C ASN A 31 -9.11 11.84 -14.89
N LYS A 32 -8.71 11.24 -13.77
CA LYS A 32 -7.49 10.43 -13.70
C LYS A 32 -7.53 9.21 -14.60
N HIS A 33 -8.70 8.58 -14.74
CA HIS A 33 -8.88 7.47 -15.67
C HIS A 33 -8.66 7.92 -17.12
N VAL A 34 -9.18 9.08 -17.52
CA VAL A 34 -8.96 9.64 -18.85
C VAL A 34 -7.48 9.91 -19.07
N ASP A 35 -6.83 10.62 -18.13
CA ASP A 35 -5.43 11.06 -18.27
C ASP A 35 -4.42 9.91 -18.27
N LYS A 36 -4.71 8.80 -17.56
CA LYS A 36 -3.75 7.68 -17.41
C LYS A 36 -4.05 6.47 -18.26
N LEU A 37 -5.32 6.19 -18.53
CA LEU A 37 -5.73 5.05 -19.33
C LEU A 37 -6.14 5.50 -20.73
N LEU A 38 -7.13 6.38 -20.86
CA LEU A 38 -7.68 6.76 -22.17
C LEU A 38 -6.71 7.60 -23.01
N PHE A 39 -5.76 8.29 -22.38
CA PHE A 39 -4.68 8.99 -23.09
C PHE A 39 -3.98 8.11 -24.14
N TRP A 40 -3.79 6.83 -23.85
CA TRP A 40 -3.13 5.90 -24.75
C TRP A 40 -3.99 5.48 -25.96
N ASP A 41 -5.30 5.71 -25.95
CA ASP A 41 -6.15 5.43 -27.12
C ASP A 41 -5.88 6.40 -28.27
N ASP A 42 -5.48 7.64 -27.95
CA ASP A 42 -5.21 8.68 -28.94
C ASP A 42 -4.12 9.63 -28.45
N VAL A 43 -2.87 9.27 -28.74
CA VAL A 43 -1.70 10.09 -28.44
C VAL A 43 -1.42 10.96 -29.66
N TYR A 44 -2.08 12.12 -29.73
CA TYR A 44 -1.93 13.10 -30.81
C TYR A 44 -2.28 12.58 -32.22
N GLY A 45 -3.31 11.75 -32.35
CA GLY A 45 -3.75 11.12 -33.59
C GLY A 45 -3.23 9.70 -33.80
N PHE A 46 -2.45 9.16 -32.86
CA PHE A 46 -1.88 7.82 -32.92
C PHE A 46 -2.49 6.89 -31.87
N ASP A 47 -3.01 5.75 -32.30
CA ASP A 47 -3.47 4.69 -31.41
C ASP A 47 -2.27 3.98 -30.76
N MET A 48 -2.09 4.22 -29.46
CA MET A 48 -1.09 3.57 -28.61
C MET A 48 -1.73 2.67 -27.55
N SER A 49 -2.94 2.17 -27.79
CA SER A 49 -3.71 1.37 -26.82
C SER A 49 -2.97 0.13 -26.32
N CYS A 50 -1.98 -0.38 -27.08
CA CYS A 50 -1.09 -1.45 -26.66
C CYS A 50 -0.32 -1.13 -25.37
N MET A 51 -0.04 0.15 -25.08
CA MET A 51 0.66 0.60 -23.88
C MET A 51 -0.16 0.41 -22.61
N LYS A 52 -1.50 0.39 -22.69
CA LYS A 52 -2.38 0.18 -21.52
C LYS A 52 -2.02 -1.09 -20.76
N LYS A 53 -1.66 -2.17 -21.47
CA LYS A 53 -1.27 -3.45 -20.85
C LYS A 53 -0.03 -3.35 -19.97
N ALA A 54 0.92 -2.48 -20.35
CA ALA A 54 2.14 -2.25 -19.59
C ALA A 54 1.90 -1.32 -18.39
N VAL A 55 1.03 -0.32 -18.53
CA VAL A 55 0.80 0.71 -17.51
C VAL A 55 -0.17 0.28 -16.40
N ILE A 56 -1.20 -0.53 -16.70
CA ILE A 56 -2.16 -1.01 -15.70
C ILE A 56 -1.50 -1.67 -14.46
N PRO A 57 -0.48 -2.55 -14.58
CA PRO A 57 0.16 -3.15 -13.41
C PRO A 57 1.12 -2.20 -12.67
N GLU A 58 1.44 -1.02 -13.21
CA GLU A 58 2.34 -0.09 -12.55
C GLU A 58 1.63 0.65 -11.42
N ALA A 59 2.23 0.58 -10.22
CA ALA A 59 1.73 1.30 -9.06
C ALA A 59 2.15 2.77 -9.12
N VAL A 60 1.20 3.67 -8.90
CA VAL A 60 1.42 5.13 -8.88
C VAL A 60 1.14 5.69 -7.49
N VAL A 61 2.00 6.59 -7.01
CA VAL A 61 1.85 7.26 -5.72
C VAL A 61 1.36 8.69 -5.95
N GLU A 62 0.15 9.00 -5.49
CA GLU A 62 -0.48 10.31 -5.64
C GLU A 62 -1.37 10.68 -4.45
N VAL A 63 -1.63 11.98 -4.31
CA VAL A 63 -2.67 12.50 -3.42
C VAL A 63 -4.03 12.40 -4.13
N LEU A 64 -5.05 11.95 -3.39
CA LEU A 64 -6.42 11.77 -3.89
C LEU A 64 -7.35 12.81 -3.26
N ASP A 65 -8.36 13.24 -4.01
CA ASP A 65 -9.49 14.00 -3.47
C ASP A 65 -10.42 13.04 -2.69
N PRO A 66 -10.73 13.30 -1.41
CA PRO A 66 -11.64 12.47 -0.62
C PRO A 66 -13.01 12.21 -1.28
N ASN A 67 -13.50 13.12 -2.13
CA ASN A 67 -14.79 12.96 -2.80
C ASN A 67 -14.78 11.88 -3.90
N THR A 68 -13.60 11.45 -4.35
CA THR A 68 -13.44 10.41 -5.37
C THR A 68 -13.44 8.99 -4.79
N LEU A 69 -13.51 8.86 -3.45
CA LEU A 69 -13.56 7.58 -2.78
C LEU A 69 -14.98 6.99 -2.89
N ILE A 70 -15.09 5.80 -3.48
CA ILE A 70 -16.39 5.14 -3.74
C ILE A 70 -16.67 3.97 -2.79
N SER A 71 -15.72 3.62 -1.92
CA SER A 71 -15.89 2.59 -0.89
C SER A 71 -15.38 3.06 0.46
N THR A 72 -15.72 2.32 1.49
CA THR A 72 -15.03 2.40 2.78
C THR A 72 -13.64 1.79 2.68
N ALA A 73 -12.72 2.26 3.52
CA ALA A 73 -11.39 1.68 3.62
C ALA A 73 -11.45 0.34 4.36
N SER A 74 -10.67 -0.63 3.88
CA SER A 74 -10.53 -1.96 4.47
C SER A 74 -9.07 -2.24 4.78
N VAL A 75 -8.79 -2.84 5.95
CA VAL A 75 -7.43 -3.21 6.33
C VAL A 75 -7.04 -4.48 5.60
N ILE A 76 -5.98 -4.44 4.80
CA ILE A 76 -5.43 -5.63 4.14
C ILE A 76 -4.46 -6.34 5.07
N LYS A 77 -3.61 -5.57 5.76
CA LYS A 77 -2.52 -6.14 6.53
C LYS A 77 -2.07 -5.24 7.66
N SER A 78 -1.91 -5.84 8.83
CA SER A 78 -1.31 -5.21 9.99
C SER A 78 -0.03 -5.93 10.36
N TYR A 79 0.97 -5.15 10.76
CA TYR A 79 2.32 -5.60 11.09
C TYR A 79 2.68 -5.10 12.48
N TYR A 80 3.26 -5.99 13.28
CA TYR A 80 3.88 -5.65 14.56
C TYR A 80 5.40 -5.69 14.39
N CYS A 81 6.01 -4.52 14.24
CA CYS A 81 7.40 -4.35 13.81
C CYS A 81 8.42 -5.16 14.65
N PRO A 82 8.28 -5.27 15.99
CA PRO A 82 9.22 -6.06 16.79
C PRO A 82 9.22 -7.57 16.52
N LEU A 83 8.19 -8.12 15.87
CA LEU A 83 8.04 -9.56 15.63
C LEU A 83 7.94 -9.91 14.13
N VAL A 84 8.04 -8.93 13.24
CA VAL A 84 7.91 -9.15 11.79
C VAL A 84 9.27 -9.59 11.23
N GLU A 85 9.34 -10.84 10.82
CA GLU A 85 10.45 -11.32 9.99
C GLU A 85 10.34 -10.80 8.56
N ILE A 86 11.49 -10.53 7.93
CA ILE A 86 11.56 -10.09 6.53
C ILE A 86 10.86 -11.09 5.59
N ALA A 87 10.87 -12.39 5.93
CA ALA A 87 10.18 -13.43 5.17
C ALA A 87 8.65 -13.21 5.11
N CYS A 88 8.04 -12.59 6.13
CA CYS A 88 6.61 -12.28 6.14
C CYS A 88 6.26 -11.06 5.25
N LEU A 89 7.24 -10.24 4.87
CA LEU A 89 7.04 -9.08 3.98
C LEU A 89 7.14 -9.45 2.49
N VAL A 90 7.91 -10.47 2.14
CA VAL A 90 8.28 -10.78 0.74
C VAL A 90 7.59 -12.03 0.19
N ARG A 91 6.84 -12.79 1.01
CA ARG A 91 6.04 -13.92 0.51
C ARG A 91 4.92 -13.40 -0.41
N ARG A 92 5.16 -13.52 -1.71
CA ARG A 92 4.16 -13.40 -2.78
C ARG A 92 3.11 -14.49 -2.66
#